data_AF-A0A3D8MW82-F1
#
_entry.id   AF-A0A3D8MW82-F1
#
_cell.length_a   1.000
_cell.length_b   1.000
_cell.length_c   1.000
_cell.angle_alpha   90.00
_cell.angle_beta   90.00
_cell.angle_gamma   90.00
#
_symmetry.space_group_name_H-M   'P 1'
#
loop_
_entity.id
_entity.type
_entity.pdbx_description
1 polymer ?
#
loop_
_entity_poly.entity_id
_entity_poly.type
_entity_poly.pdbx_seq_one_letter_code
_entity_poly.pdbx_strand_id
1 'polypeptide(L)'
;MIPHRSNALSPLAHIACRAMALVALGALLVGCGPIQATQRISEAEVAMERARVADADQHSPYEYTSAANYLYKAKEEWGYSQFEAAYDYATQARRAAESALINAREAPWPGHPVLGREKSPLEGNSEAEADVPAPELAE
;
A
#
# COMPACT_ATOMS: atom_id res chain seq x y z
N MET A 1 39.25 8.31 -66.36
CA MET A 1 38.90 7.00 -65.82
C MET A 1 38.93 7.10 -64.28
N ILE A 2 37.75 6.99 -63.65
CA ILE A 2 37.42 6.75 -62.23
C ILE A 2 38.16 7.58 -61.14
N PRO A 3 37.49 8.55 -60.48
CA PRO A 3 37.84 8.88 -59.11
C PRO A 3 37.13 7.91 -58.15
N HIS A 4 37.91 7.11 -57.43
CA HIS A 4 37.47 6.36 -56.26
C HIS A 4 37.06 7.36 -55.18
N ARG A 5 35.75 7.59 -54.99
CA ARG A 5 35.23 8.29 -53.81
C ARG A 5 35.31 7.34 -52.62
N SER A 6 36.34 7.48 -51.81
CA SER A 6 36.45 6.84 -50.50
C SER A 6 35.33 7.35 -49.59
N ASN A 7 34.46 6.42 -49.18
CA ASN A 7 33.37 6.60 -48.21
C ASN A 7 33.92 6.87 -46.80
N ALA A 8 34.55 8.02 -46.58
CA ALA A 8 35.10 8.42 -45.29
C ALA A 8 34.08 9.10 -44.35
N LEU A 9 32.85 9.37 -44.83
CA LEU A 9 31.78 10.01 -44.04
C LEU A 9 30.84 9.04 -43.30
N SER A 10 30.96 7.72 -43.51
CA SER A 10 30.12 6.75 -42.80
C SER A 10 30.43 6.54 -41.31
N PRO A 11 31.68 6.60 -40.80
CA PRO A 11 31.98 6.14 -39.44
C PRO A 11 31.40 7.07 -38.38
N LEU A 12 31.43 8.39 -38.59
CA LEU A 12 30.86 9.36 -37.65
C LEU A 12 29.34 9.27 -37.57
N ALA A 13 28.66 9.03 -38.69
CA ALA A 13 27.21 8.82 -38.74
C ALA A 13 26.79 7.50 -38.07
N HIS A 14 27.58 6.43 -38.25
CA HIS A 14 27.34 5.15 -37.57
C HIS A 14 27.57 5.24 -36.05
N ILE A 15 28.55 6.03 -35.61
CA ILE A 15 28.81 6.26 -34.18
C ILE A 15 27.67 7.04 -33.53
N ALA A 16 27.18 8.11 -34.16
CA ALA A 16 26.05 8.89 -33.62
C ALA A 16 24.74 8.07 -33.55
N CYS A 17 24.45 7.28 -34.58
CA CYS A 17 23.26 6.43 -34.63
C CYS A 17 23.29 5.30 -33.57
N ARG A 18 24.47 4.71 -33.32
CA ARG A 18 24.68 3.74 -32.23
C ARG A 18 24.58 4.37 -30.85
N ALA A 19 25.13 5.57 -30.67
CA ALA A 19 25.05 6.30 -29.42
C ALA A 19 23.58 6.61 -29.05
N MET A 20 22.76 7.01 -30.03
CA MET A 20 21.32 7.26 -29.81
C MET A 20 20.53 5.98 -29.52
N ALA A 21 20.88 4.86 -30.16
CA ALA A 21 20.27 3.56 -29.89
C ALA A 21 20.57 3.03 -28.46
N LEU A 22 21.78 3.26 -27.94
CA LEU A 22 22.15 2.89 -26.57
C LEU A 22 21.48 3.77 -25.52
N VAL A 23 21.33 5.08 -25.78
CA VAL A 23 20.63 6.00 -24.88
C VAL A 23 19.13 5.67 -24.81
N ALA A 24 18.51 5.29 -25.93
CA ALA A 24 17.13 4.82 -25.95
C ALA A 24 16.93 3.46 -25.24
N LEU A 25 17.89 2.53 -25.38
CA LEU A 25 17.84 1.23 -24.70
C LEU A 25 18.06 1.35 -23.18
N GLY A 26 18.89 2.28 -22.74
CA GLY A 26 19.08 2.59 -21.31
C GLY A 26 17.82 3.19 -20.65
N ALA A 27 17.00 3.93 -21.40
CA ALA A 27 15.71 4.43 -20.94
C ALA A 27 14.59 3.36 -20.98
N LEU A 28 14.85 2.14 -21.48
CA LEU A 28 13.89 1.03 -21.51
C LEU A 28 14.02 0.06 -20.32
N LEU A 29 14.99 0.28 -19.41
CA LEU A 29 14.98 -0.29 -18.05
C LEU A 29 14.19 0.58 -17.04
N VAL A 30 13.34 1.48 -17.55
CA VAL A 30 12.42 2.33 -16.76
C VAL A 30 11.45 1.47 -15.97
N GLY A 31 11.46 1.65 -14.64
CA GLY A 31 10.59 0.95 -13.70
C GLY A 31 11.22 -0.30 -13.08
N CYS A 32 12.50 -0.25 -12.74
CA CYS A 32 13.12 -1.18 -11.80
C CYS A 32 12.16 -1.40 -10.61
N GLY A 33 12.00 -2.67 -10.18
CA GLY A 33 11.08 -3.10 -9.12
C GLY A 33 10.86 -2.11 -7.95
N PRO A 34 11.88 -1.39 -7.44
CA PRO A 34 11.68 -0.39 -6.40
C PRO A 34 10.60 0.65 -6.68
N ILE A 35 10.55 1.22 -7.89
CA ILE A 35 9.60 2.31 -8.20
C ILE A 35 8.16 1.77 -8.17
N GLN A 36 7.93 0.60 -8.77
CA GLN A 36 6.62 -0.02 -8.82
C GLN A 36 6.14 -0.43 -7.42
N ALA A 37 7.01 -1.05 -6.62
CA ALA A 37 6.71 -1.41 -5.25
C ALA A 37 6.38 -0.17 -4.40
N THR A 38 7.19 0.89 -4.52
CA THR A 38 6.96 2.15 -3.79
C THR A 38 5.62 2.79 -4.16
N GLN A 39 5.30 2.86 -5.45
CA GLN A 39 4.01 3.37 -5.91
C GLN A 39 2.86 2.54 -5.33
N ARG A 40 2.97 1.21 -5.39
CA ARG A 40 1.91 0.33 -4.91
C ARG A 40 1.72 0.40 -3.39
N ILE A 41 2.81 0.56 -2.62
CA ILE A 41 2.75 0.83 -1.18
C ILE A 41 2.00 2.13 -0.91
N SER A 42 2.30 3.20 -1.63
CA SER A 42 1.62 4.49 -1.47
C SER A 42 0.12 4.40 -1.78
N GLU A 43 -0.27 3.66 -2.83
CA GLU A 43 -1.68 3.41 -3.13
C GLU A 43 -2.39 2.60 -2.01
N ALA A 44 -1.70 1.63 -1.43
CA ALA A 44 -2.21 0.86 -0.30
C ALA A 44 -2.38 1.72 0.96
N GLU A 45 -1.45 2.65 1.24
CA GLU A 45 -1.59 3.63 2.33
C GLU A 45 -2.81 4.53 2.15
N VAL A 46 -3.02 5.04 0.94
CA VAL A 46 -4.22 5.83 0.62
C VAL A 46 -5.48 4.99 0.79
N ALA A 47 -5.47 3.72 0.38
CA ALA A 47 -6.62 2.83 0.59
C ALA A 47 -6.89 2.56 2.08
N MET A 48 -5.84 2.32 2.88
CA MET A 48 -5.94 2.17 4.33
C MET A 48 -6.56 3.40 4.99
N GLU A 49 -6.14 4.59 4.59
CA GLU A 49 -6.68 5.83 5.17
C GLU A 49 -8.15 6.03 4.80
N ARG A 50 -8.55 5.70 3.57
CA ARG A 50 -9.97 5.71 3.18
C ARG A 50 -10.80 4.74 4.02
N ALA A 51 -10.28 3.54 4.29
CA ALA A 51 -10.95 2.57 5.16
C ALA A 51 -11.03 3.06 6.60
N ARG A 52 -9.94 3.65 7.13
CA ARG A 52 -9.88 4.22 8.48
C ARG A 52 -10.91 5.34 8.69
N VAL A 53 -11.05 6.25 7.72
CA VAL A 53 -12.04 7.35 7.78
C VAL A 53 -13.48 6.82 7.73
N ALA A 54 -13.70 5.58 7.29
CA ALA A 54 -15.00 4.92 7.32
C ALA A 54 -15.18 4.00 8.54
N ASP A 55 -14.35 4.15 9.58
CA ASP A 55 -14.37 3.34 10.82
C ASP A 55 -14.34 1.82 10.54
N ALA A 56 -13.57 1.43 9.50
CA ALA A 56 -13.48 0.04 9.07
C ALA A 56 -12.78 -0.88 10.09
N ASP A 57 -12.03 -0.33 11.04
CA ASP A 57 -11.49 -1.08 12.18
C ASP A 57 -12.60 -1.64 13.09
N GLN A 58 -13.74 -0.95 13.18
CA GLN A 58 -14.91 -1.40 13.94
C GLN A 58 -15.88 -2.19 13.06
N HIS A 59 -16.11 -1.72 11.83
CA HIS A 59 -17.14 -2.26 10.95
C HIS A 59 -16.66 -3.33 9.97
N SER A 60 -15.35 -3.51 9.80
CA SER A 60 -14.76 -4.59 9.00
C SER A 60 -13.40 -5.01 9.58
N PRO A 61 -13.36 -5.43 10.87
CA PRO A 61 -12.11 -5.58 11.61
C PRO A 61 -11.14 -6.58 10.97
N TYR A 62 -11.65 -7.65 10.34
CA TYR A 62 -10.83 -8.67 9.71
C TYR A 62 -10.09 -8.12 8.48
N GLU A 63 -10.81 -7.49 7.56
CA GLU A 63 -10.27 -6.92 6.33
C GLU A 63 -9.36 -5.73 6.65
N TYR A 64 -9.74 -4.88 7.59
CA TYR A 64 -8.91 -3.74 8.02
C TYR A 64 -7.59 -4.22 8.66
N THR A 65 -7.65 -5.20 9.56
CA THR A 65 -6.45 -5.76 10.20
C THR A 65 -5.56 -6.48 9.21
N SER A 66 -6.13 -7.28 8.30
CA SER A 66 -5.35 -7.97 7.27
C SER A 66 -4.67 -6.96 6.33
N ALA A 67 -5.36 -5.90 5.92
CA ALA A 67 -4.78 -4.82 5.13
C ALA A 67 -3.59 -4.15 5.83
N ALA A 68 -3.72 -3.84 7.13
CA ALA A 68 -2.63 -3.27 7.92
C ALA A 68 -1.41 -4.20 8.00
N ASN A 69 -1.63 -5.51 8.21
CA ASN A 69 -0.56 -6.50 8.27
C ASN A 69 0.14 -6.70 6.92
N TYR A 70 -0.62 -6.74 5.82
CA TYR A 70 -0.04 -6.81 4.48
C TYR A 70 0.76 -5.56 4.16
N LEU A 71 0.29 -4.37 4.54
CA LEU A 71 1.02 -3.13 4.33
C LEU A 71 2.32 -3.10 5.14
N TYR A 72 2.27 -3.55 6.39
CA TYR A 72 3.45 -3.72 7.22
C TYR A 72 4.47 -4.66 6.55
N LYS A 73 4.02 -5.84 6.10
CA LYS A 73 4.86 -6.82 5.41
C LYS A 73 5.42 -6.29 4.09
N ALA A 74 4.64 -5.53 3.32
CA ALA A 74 5.11 -4.90 2.10
C ALA A 74 6.29 -3.94 2.36
N LYS A 75 6.20 -3.14 3.43
CA LYS A 75 7.27 -2.22 3.83
C LYS A 75 8.51 -2.97 4.34
N GLU A 76 8.31 -4.09 5.03
CA GLU A 76 9.41 -4.98 5.45
C GLU A 76 10.17 -5.54 4.24
N GLU A 77 9.48 -6.13 3.26
CA GLU A 77 10.10 -6.67 2.05
C GLU A 77 10.75 -5.58 1.18
N TRP A 78 10.15 -4.40 1.13
CA TRP A 78 10.75 -3.24 0.47
C TRP A 78 12.08 -2.87 1.14
N GLY A 79 12.14 -2.90 2.48
CA GLY A 79 13.37 -2.71 3.26
C GLY A 79 14.44 -3.77 2.96
N TYR A 80 14.04 -5.01 2.65
CA TYR A 80 14.95 -6.08 2.22
C TYR A 80 15.31 -6.05 0.74
N SER A 81 14.88 -5.02 -0.01
CA SER A 81 15.04 -4.94 -1.47
C SER A 81 14.37 -6.09 -2.23
N GLN A 82 13.43 -6.79 -1.60
CA GLN A 82 12.60 -7.83 -2.20
C GLN A 82 11.39 -7.19 -2.88
N PHE A 83 11.67 -6.39 -3.92
CA PHE A 83 10.67 -5.46 -4.47
C PHE A 83 9.45 -6.14 -5.10
N GLU A 84 9.60 -7.35 -5.65
CA GLU A 84 8.46 -8.12 -6.18
C GLU A 84 7.53 -8.56 -5.05
N ALA A 85 8.09 -9.11 -3.96
CA ALA A 85 7.31 -9.48 -2.78
C ALA A 85 6.65 -8.25 -2.13
N ALA A 86 7.37 -7.13 -2.04
CA ALA A 86 6.82 -5.87 -1.56
C ALA A 86 5.62 -5.41 -2.40
N TYR A 87 5.72 -5.50 -3.73
CA TYR A 87 4.64 -5.17 -4.66
C TYR A 87 3.40 -6.07 -4.46
N ASP A 88 3.61 -7.38 -4.28
CA ASP A 88 2.55 -8.35 -4.07
C ASP A 88 1.82 -8.13 -2.74
N TYR A 89 2.56 -7.90 -1.66
CA TYR A 89 1.98 -7.58 -0.36
C TYR A 89 1.26 -6.24 -0.38
N ALA A 90 1.80 -5.21 -1.03
CA ALA A 90 1.11 -3.93 -1.20
C ALA A 90 -0.18 -4.07 -2.00
N THR A 91 -0.20 -4.95 -3.01
CA THR A 91 -1.41 -5.25 -3.77
C THR A 91 -2.47 -5.95 -2.92
N GLN A 92 -2.08 -6.89 -2.05
CA GLN A 92 -2.97 -7.53 -1.09
C GLN A 92 -3.52 -6.52 -0.07
N ALA A 93 -2.64 -5.65 0.46
CA ALA A 93 -3.02 -4.59 1.38
C ALA A 93 -4.08 -3.66 0.79
N ARG A 94 -3.87 -3.20 -0.45
CA ARG A 94 -4.82 -2.33 -1.15
C ARG A 94 -6.19 -3.00 -1.31
N ARG A 95 -6.20 -4.27 -1.76
CA ARG A 95 -7.45 -5.02 -1.95
C ARG A 95 -8.20 -5.23 -0.64
N ALA A 96 -7.49 -5.63 0.41
CA ALA A 96 -8.09 -5.82 1.73
C ALA A 96 -8.64 -4.50 2.29
N ALA A 97 -7.93 -3.38 2.12
CA ALA A 97 -8.42 -2.05 2.53
C ALA A 97 -9.66 -1.61 1.74
N GLU A 98 -9.72 -1.90 0.43
CA GLU A 98 -10.90 -1.64 -0.40
C GLU A 98 -12.10 -2.49 0.03
N SER A 99 -11.89 -3.77 0.33
CA SER A 99 -12.93 -4.63 0.91
C SER A 99 -13.40 -4.13 2.28
N ALA A 100 -12.46 -3.71 3.14
CA ALA A 100 -12.78 -3.15 4.45
C ALA A 100 -13.65 -1.90 4.33
N LEU A 101 -13.33 -1.01 3.39
CA LEU A 101 -14.11 0.18 3.09
C LEU A 101 -15.52 -0.14 2.61
N ILE A 102 -15.67 -1.12 1.71
CA ILE A 102 -16.97 -1.53 1.17
C ILE A 102 -17.81 -2.13 2.29
N ASN A 103 -17.27 -3.09 3.04
CA ASN A 103 -17.95 -3.73 4.15
C ASN A 103 -18.38 -2.70 5.21
N ALA A 104 -17.49 -1.77 5.57
CA ALA A 104 -17.79 -0.73 6.55
C ALA A 104 -18.94 0.20 6.13
N ARG A 105 -19.21 0.34 4.82
CA ARG A 105 -20.28 1.19 4.30
C ARG A 105 -21.58 0.43 4.02
N GLU A 106 -21.47 -0.78 3.48
CA GLU A 106 -22.62 -1.51 2.90
C GLU A 106 -23.13 -2.62 3.80
N ALA A 107 -22.24 -3.34 4.48
CA ALA A 107 -22.58 -4.44 5.38
C ALA A 107 -21.71 -4.41 6.64
N PRO A 108 -21.87 -3.37 7.50
CA PRO A 108 -21.04 -3.22 8.68
C PRO A 108 -21.17 -4.44 9.59
N TRP A 109 -20.03 -4.93 10.06
CA TRP A 109 -19.99 -6.01 11.04
C TRP A 109 -20.71 -5.57 12.33
N PRO A 110 -21.66 -6.36 12.84
CA PRO A 110 -22.52 -5.96 13.96
C PRO A 110 -21.92 -6.20 15.35
N GLY A 111 -20.69 -6.73 15.45
CA GLY A 111 -20.10 -7.17 16.71
C GLY A 111 -19.79 -8.67 16.77
N HIS A 112 -19.06 -9.09 17.81
CA HIS A 112 -18.58 -10.46 17.96
C HIS A 112 -19.74 -11.42 18.26
N PRO A 113 -19.91 -12.52 17.51
CA PRO A 113 -21.06 -13.41 17.69
C PRO A 113 -21.09 -14.10 19.06
N VAL A 114 -19.94 -14.22 19.74
CA VAL A 114 -19.84 -14.83 21.08
C VAL A 114 -20.04 -13.82 22.20
N LEU A 115 -19.85 -12.51 21.96
CA LEU A 115 -20.03 -11.46 22.99
C LEU A 115 -21.45 -10.87 22.99
N GLY A 116 -22.43 -11.63 22.47
CA GLY A 116 -23.87 -11.43 22.69
C GLY A 116 -24.35 -9.98 22.78
N ARG A 117 -24.50 -9.30 21.64
CA ARG A 117 -25.35 -8.10 21.48
C ARG A 117 -25.33 -7.12 22.67
N GLU A 118 -24.15 -6.71 23.13
CA GLU A 118 -24.07 -5.68 24.17
C GLU A 118 -24.09 -4.28 23.52
N LYS A 119 -25.33 -3.80 23.38
CA LYS A 119 -25.83 -2.43 23.16
C LYS A 119 -25.01 -1.52 22.22
N SER A 120 -25.51 -1.39 20.99
CA SER A 120 -25.12 -0.32 20.06
C SER A 120 -25.28 1.07 20.72
N PRO A 121 -24.29 1.99 20.61
CA PRO A 121 -24.28 3.32 21.24
C PRO A 121 -25.40 4.33 20.89
N LEU A 122 -26.54 3.90 20.34
CA LEU A 122 -27.65 4.79 20.01
C LEU A 122 -28.82 4.74 21.01
N GLU A 123 -28.72 3.97 22.10
CA GLU A 123 -29.68 4.03 23.21
C GLU A 123 -29.16 4.97 24.29
N GLY A 124 -29.84 6.12 24.41
CA GLY A 124 -29.41 7.27 25.17
C GLY A 124 -29.53 7.15 26.69
N ASN A 125 -28.66 7.94 27.33
CA ASN A 125 -28.78 8.62 28.63
C ASN A 125 -29.07 7.82 29.91
N SER A 126 -28.26 8.21 30.92
CA SER A 126 -28.44 8.12 32.37
C SER A 126 -28.01 6.84 33.08
N GLU A 127 -27.31 7.06 34.21
CA GLU A 127 -26.94 6.12 35.27
C GLU A 127 -25.65 5.31 35.00
N ALA A 128 -24.56 5.43 35.75
CA ALA A 128 -24.28 6.13 36.98
C ALA A 128 -22.76 6.27 37.13
N GLU A 129 -22.35 7.39 37.69
CA GLU A 129 -21.08 7.61 38.38
C GLU A 129 -20.68 6.38 39.23
N ALA A 130 -19.50 5.80 39.00
CA ALA A 130 -18.90 4.83 39.91
C ALA A 130 -17.43 5.20 40.11
N ASP A 131 -17.26 6.08 41.09
CA ASP A 131 -16.08 6.33 41.92
C ASP A 131 -15.09 5.15 41.99
N VAL A 132 -13.87 5.37 41.49
CA VAL A 132 -12.74 4.45 41.70
C VAL A 132 -11.76 5.15 42.65
N PRO A 133 -11.65 4.72 43.92
CA PRO A 133 -10.71 5.34 44.84
C PRO A 133 -9.27 5.02 44.43
N ALA A 134 -8.40 6.03 44.52
CA ALA A 134 -6.98 5.93 44.20
C ALA A 134 -6.25 4.93 45.13
N PRO A 135 -5.27 4.17 44.63
CA PRO A 135 -4.53 3.24 45.46
C PRO A 135 -3.63 3.98 46.46
N GLU A 136 -3.83 3.66 47.74
CA GLU A 136 -3.02 4.11 48.87
C GLU A 136 -1.60 3.54 48.73
N LEU A 137 -0.62 4.44 48.58
CA LEU A 137 0.80 4.11 48.56
C LEU A 137 1.23 3.77 49.99
N ALA A 138 1.42 2.48 50.29
CA ALA A 138 2.06 2.05 51.52
C ALA A 138 3.58 2.26 51.42
N GLU A 139 4.12 3.09 52.31
CA GLU A 139 5.54 3.33 52.57
C GLU A 139 6.27 2.08 53.12
#